data_AF-A0A0N5ATR8-F1
#
_entry.id   AF-A0A0N5ATR8-F1
#
_cell.length_a   1.000
_cell.length_b   1.000
_cell.length_c   1.000
_cell.angle_alpha   90.00
_cell.angle_beta   90.00
_cell.angle_gamma   90.00
#
_symmetry.space_group_name_H-M   'P 1'
#
loop_
_entity.id
_entity.type
_entity.pdbx_description
1 polymer ?
#
loop_
_entity_poly.entity_id
_entity_poly.type
_entity_poly.pdbx_seq_one_letter_code
_entity_poly.pdbx_strand_id
1 'polypeptide(L)'
;MENWGLITAVENSVAYSKYLSDARTKLWVTDVVAHEIAHMWFGNLATMRWWNDMWINEGFATMMAVKAADYVQNTNIREVCFTSLLVQYFKILLYVISITYFK
;
A
#
# COMPACT_ATOMS: atom_id res chain seq x y z
N MET A 1 -10.85 -2.49 6.47
CA MET A 1 -10.67 -2.36 7.93
C MET A 1 -10.17 -3.67 8.48
N GLU A 2 -9.06 -3.58 9.16
CA GLU A 2 -8.11 -4.65 9.46
C GLU A 2 -8.38 -5.36 10.79
N ASN A 3 -9.64 -5.41 11.23
CA ASN A 3 -9.98 -6.03 12.50
C ASN A 3 -9.45 -7.47 12.53
N TRP A 4 -8.69 -7.81 13.59
CA TRP A 4 -7.94 -9.06 13.63
C TRP A 4 -8.88 -10.27 13.64
N GLY A 5 -8.77 -11.11 12.61
CA GLY A 5 -9.62 -12.29 12.43
C GLY A 5 -10.97 -12.00 11.78
N LEU A 6 -11.29 -10.74 11.47
CA LEU A 6 -12.50 -10.34 10.74
C LEU A 6 -12.26 -9.06 9.94
N ILE A 7 -11.55 -9.17 8.82
CA ILE A 7 -11.38 -8.04 7.90
C ILE A 7 -12.75 -7.65 7.34
N THR A 8 -13.11 -6.37 7.46
CA THR A 8 -14.34 -5.83 6.90
C THR A 8 -14.03 -4.91 5.72
N ALA A 9 -14.86 -5.00 4.68
CA ALA A 9 -14.72 -4.19 3.50
C ALA A 9 -16.09 -3.92 2.87
N VAL A 10 -16.18 -2.82 2.14
CA VAL A 10 -17.29 -2.52 1.24
C VAL A 10 -17.21 -3.43 0.01
N GLU A 11 -18.37 -3.78 -0.56
CA GLU A 11 -18.48 -4.78 -1.63
C GLU A 11 -17.55 -4.47 -2.82
N ASN A 12 -17.51 -3.22 -3.27
CA ASN A 12 -16.66 -2.76 -4.37
C ASN A 12 -15.14 -2.91 -4.14
N SER A 13 -14.71 -3.17 -2.91
CA SER A 13 -13.31 -3.35 -2.54
C SER A 13 -12.89 -4.82 -2.43
N VAL A 14 -13.83 -5.77 -2.48
CA VAL A 14 -13.52 -7.22 -2.35
C VAL A 14 -14.20 -8.06 -3.43
N ALA A 15 -15.37 -7.65 -3.93
CA ALA A 15 -16.08 -8.39 -4.95
C ALA A 15 -15.39 -8.25 -6.32
N TYR A 16 -15.08 -9.40 -6.93
CA TYR A 16 -14.53 -9.49 -8.29
C TYR A 16 -15.25 -10.58 -9.07
N SER A 17 -15.67 -10.25 -10.29
CA SER A 17 -16.24 -11.20 -11.24
C SER A 17 -15.45 -11.17 -12.54
N LYS A 18 -14.98 -12.35 -12.98
CA LYS A 18 -14.26 -12.48 -14.26
C LYS A 18 -15.08 -12.00 -15.48
N TYR A 19 -16.41 -12.02 -15.38
CA TYR A 19 -17.32 -11.69 -16.48
C TYR A 19 -17.79 -10.23 -16.46
N LEU A 20 -17.79 -9.59 -15.28
CA LEU A 20 -18.38 -8.26 -15.09
C LEU A 20 -17.35 -7.20 -14.71
N SER A 21 -16.24 -7.59 -14.08
CA SER A 21 -15.24 -6.69 -13.55
C SER A 21 -14.10 -6.48 -14.53
N ASP A 22 -13.64 -5.24 -14.64
CA ASP A 22 -12.52 -4.89 -15.50
C ASP A 22 -11.17 -5.20 -14.82
N ALA A 23 -10.08 -4.97 -15.57
CA ALA A 23 -8.72 -5.16 -15.06
C ALA A 23 -8.40 -4.21 -13.89
N ARG A 24 -9.00 -3.02 -13.86
CA ARG A 24 -8.77 -2.03 -12.79
C ARG A 24 -9.41 -2.48 -11.48
N THR A 25 -10.63 -3.01 -11.52
CA THR A 25 -11.29 -3.64 -10.37
C THR A 25 -10.45 -4.80 -9.84
N LYS A 26 -9.90 -5.65 -10.73
CA LYS A 26 -9.03 -6.74 -10.31
C LYS A 26 -7.81 -6.23 -9.53
N LEU A 27 -7.16 -5.18 -10.04
CA LEU A 27 -6.00 -4.56 -9.40
C LEU A 27 -6.39 -3.95 -8.04
N TRP A 28 -7.47 -3.16 -8.01
CA TRP A 28 -7.98 -2.53 -6.80
C TRP A 28 -8.31 -3.55 -5.70
N VAL A 29 -9.08 -4.59 -6.03
CA VAL A 29 -9.44 -5.65 -5.07
C VAL A 29 -8.19 -6.37 -4.56
N THR A 30 -7.23 -6.66 -5.44
CA THR A 30 -5.97 -7.29 -5.03
C THR A 30 -5.22 -6.42 -4.02
N ASP A 31 -5.17 -5.10 -4.25
CA ASP A 31 -4.48 -4.16 -3.38
C ASP A 31 -5.14 -4.05 -2.01
N VAL A 32 -6.46 -3.83 -1.99
CA VAL A 32 -7.19 -3.70 -0.73
C VAL A 32 -7.06 -4.97 0.10
N VAL A 33 -7.31 -6.14 -0.51
CA VAL A 33 -7.19 -7.41 0.21
C VAL A 33 -5.77 -7.62 0.74
N ALA A 34 -4.74 -7.34 -0.07
CA ALA A 34 -3.36 -7.50 0.36
C ALA A 34 -2.95 -6.49 1.46
N HIS A 35 -3.44 -5.26 1.39
CA HIS A 35 -3.22 -4.20 2.39
C HIS A 35 -3.80 -4.60 3.75
N GLU A 36 -5.05 -5.04 3.76
CA GLU A 36 -5.76 -5.43 4.97
C GLU A 36 -5.20 -6.73 5.58
N ILE A 37 -4.72 -7.66 4.76
CA ILE A 37 -4.00 -8.85 5.23
C ILE A 37 -2.64 -8.45 5.82
N ALA A 38 -1.91 -7.52 5.20
CA ALA A 38 -0.63 -7.05 5.72
C ALA A 38 -0.77 -6.42 7.12
N HIS A 39 -1.90 -5.78 7.39
CA HIS A 39 -2.19 -5.25 8.72
C HIS A 39 -2.28 -6.31 9.83
N MET A 40 -2.47 -7.60 9.51
CA MET A 40 -2.38 -8.67 10.51
C MET A 40 -0.99 -8.71 11.18
N TRP A 41 0.06 -8.29 10.47
CA TRP A 41 1.40 -8.11 11.02
C TRP A 41 1.70 -6.65 11.38
N PHE A 42 1.42 -5.70 10.49
CA PHE A 42 1.77 -4.28 10.63
C PHE A 42 0.52 -3.44 10.90
N GLY A 43 0.14 -3.30 12.16
CA GLY A 43 -1.23 -2.94 12.51
C GLY A 43 -1.60 -3.61 13.82
N ASN A 44 -1.80 -4.92 13.71
CA ASN A 44 -2.32 -5.76 14.77
C ASN A 44 -1.21 -6.37 15.63
N LEU A 45 -0.26 -7.10 15.03
CA LEU A 45 0.85 -7.71 15.78
C LEU A 45 1.89 -6.68 16.23
N ALA A 46 2.30 -5.80 15.32
CA ALA A 46 3.18 -4.67 15.59
C ALA A 46 2.39 -3.38 15.36
N THR A 47 1.95 -2.77 16.46
CA THR A 47 1.18 -1.51 16.45
C THR A 47 2.08 -0.32 16.76
N MET A 48 1.91 0.80 16.06
CA MET A 48 2.61 2.04 16.41
C MET A 48 2.35 2.44 17.87
N ARG A 49 3.33 3.09 18.50
CA ARG A 49 3.21 3.55 19.89
C ARG A 49 2.18 4.67 20.04
N TRP A 50 2.11 5.57 19.05
CA TRP A 50 1.20 6.71 19.04
C TRP A 50 0.86 7.12 17.60
N TRP A 51 -0.26 7.83 17.42
CA TRP A 51 -0.84 8.14 16.11
C TRP A 51 0.03 9.02 15.20
N ASN A 52 1.02 9.74 15.75
CA ASN A 52 2.03 10.45 14.95
C ASN A 52 2.83 9.49 14.05
N ASP A 53 2.93 8.22 14.45
CA ASP A 53 3.67 7.18 13.74
C ASP A 53 2.74 6.24 12.95
N MET A 54 1.51 6.65 12.67
CA MET A 54 0.52 5.87 11.91
C MET A 54 1.04 5.42 10.53
N TRP A 55 1.95 6.19 9.94
CA TRP A 55 2.61 5.85 8.69
C TRP A 55 3.38 4.52 8.75
N ILE A 56 3.82 4.08 9.94
CA ILE A 56 4.48 2.77 10.10
C ILE A 56 3.51 1.64 9.78
N ASN A 57 2.26 1.73 10.23
CA ASN A 57 1.28 0.69 9.95
C ASN A 57 0.79 0.79 8.50
N GLU A 58 0.26 1.95 8.11
CA GLU A 58 -0.34 2.17 6.77
C GLU A 58 0.68 2.09 5.63
N GLY A 59 1.87 2.63 5.85
CA GLY A 59 2.94 2.63 4.86
C GLY A 59 3.50 1.24 4.60
N PHE A 60 3.71 0.44 5.65
CA PHE A 60 4.14 -0.95 5.48
C PHE A 60 3.04 -1.80 4.86
N ALA A 61 1.77 -1.63 5.27
CA ALA A 61 0.65 -2.33 4.63
C ALA A 61 0.57 -2.03 3.13
N THR A 62 0.73 -0.77 2.73
CA THR A 62 0.76 -0.35 1.32
C THR A 62 1.94 -0.98 0.57
N MET A 63 3.14 -0.96 1.15
CA MET A 63 4.34 -1.55 0.54
C MET A 63 4.18 -3.07 0.36
N MET A 64 3.63 -3.75 1.35
CA MET A 64 3.38 -5.19 1.30
C MET A 64 2.30 -5.54 0.28
N ALA A 65 1.27 -4.71 0.13
CA ALA A 65 0.25 -4.89 -0.90
C ALA A 65 0.87 -4.86 -2.31
N VAL A 66 1.77 -3.90 -2.58
CA VAL A 66 2.50 -3.83 -3.86
C VAL A 66 3.29 -5.11 -4.12
N LYS A 67 4.08 -5.57 -3.13
CA LYS A 67 4.89 -6.79 -3.26
C LYS A 67 4.06 -8.04 -3.44
N ALA A 68 2.98 -8.18 -2.67
CA ALA A 68 2.09 -9.34 -2.74
C ALA A 68 1.38 -9.39 -4.11
N ALA A 69 0.91 -8.25 -4.61
CA ALA A 69 0.26 -8.18 -5.92
C ALA A 69 1.22 -8.59 -7.06
N ASP A 70 2.46 -8.09 -7.03
CA ASP A 70 3.49 -8.45 -8.01
C ASP A 70 3.85 -9.94 -7.94
N TYR A 71 4.00 -10.48 -6.73
CA TYR A 71 4.25 -11.91 -6.52
C TYR A 71 3.13 -12.80 -7.09
N VAL A 72 1.86 -12.49 -6.77
CA VAL A 72 0.70 -13.25 -7.24
C VAL A 72 0.55 -13.17 -8.77
N GLN A 73 0.89 -12.03 -9.37
CA GLN A 73 0.79 -11.82 -10.82
C GLN A 73 2.06 -12.25 -11.57
N ASN A 74 3.11 -12.70 -10.86
CA ASN A 74 4.43 -13.01 -11.41
C ASN A 74 5.01 -11.85 -12.26
N THR A 75 4.94 -10.63 -11.73
CA THR A 75 5.51 -9.42 -12.33
C THR A 75 6.34 -8.65 -11.30
N ASN A 76 7.04 -7.60 -11.74
CA ASN A 76 7.71 -6.64 -10.86
C ASN A 76 7.35 -5.18 -11.21
N ILE A 77 6.31 -4.98 -12.03
CA ILE A 77 6.01 -3.67 -12.61
C ILE A 77 5.62 -2.69 -11.51
N ARG A 78 4.88 -3.16 -10.51
CA ARG A 78 4.34 -2.30 -9.46
C ARG A 78 5.43 -1.87 -8.50
N GLU A 79 6.33 -2.78 -8.12
CA GLU A 79 7.51 -2.48 -7.30
C GLU A 79 8.43 -1.49 -8.03
N VAL A 80 8.65 -1.66 -9.34
CA VAL A 80 9.43 -0.71 -10.15
C VAL A 80 8.77 0.67 -10.20
N CYS A 81 7.46 0.76 -10.45
CA CYS A 81 6.74 2.03 -10.45
C CYS A 81 6.75 2.70 -9.06
N PHE A 82 6.54 1.92 -7.99
CA PHE A 82 6.53 2.41 -6.62
C PHE A 82 7.90 2.98 -6.21
N THR A 83 8.98 2.25 -6.49
CA THR A 83 10.34 2.72 -6.21
C THR A 83 10.73 3.93 -7.05
N SER A 84 10.33 3.97 -8.33
CA SER A 84 10.54 5.14 -9.20
C SER A 84 9.87 6.41 -8.65
N LEU A 85 8.60 6.30 -8.21
CA LEU A 85 7.87 7.40 -7.59
C LEU A 85 8.55 7.87 -6.31
N LEU A 86 8.93 6.96 -5.42
CA LEU A 86 9.65 7.31 -4.19
C LEU A 86 10.93 8.09 -4.48
N VAL A 87 11.75 7.63 -5.43
CA VAL A 87 12.97 8.34 -5.84
C VAL A 87 12.66 9.74 -6.35
N GLN A 88 11.58 9.92 -7.10
CA GLN A 88 11.16 11.24 -7.58
C GLN A 88 10.75 12.16 -6.44
N TYR A 89 9.98 11.66 -5.46
CA TYR A 89 9.62 12.43 -4.26
C TYR A 89 10.84 12.82 -3.43
N PHE A 90 11.79 11.89 -3.22
CA PHE A 90 13.02 12.20 -2.50
C PHE A 90 13.84 13.30 -3.20
N LYS A 91 13.94 13.26 -4.53
CA LYS A 91 14.61 14.33 -5.30
C LYS A 91 13.94 15.69 -5.09
N ILE A 92 12.61 15.74 -5.15
CA ILE A 92 11.84 16.97 -4.92
C ILE A 92 12.05 17.48 -3.49
N LEU A 93 12.00 16.59 -2.50
CA LEU A 93 12.20 16.96 -1.10
C LEU A 93 13.60 17.54 -0.87
N LEU A 94 14.64 16.90 -1.39
CA LEU A 94 16.03 17.38 -1.32
C LEU A 94 16.18 18.75 -1.99
N TYR A 95 15.52 18.96 -3.14
CA TYR A 95 15.51 20.23 -3.83
C TYR A 95 14.85 21.35 -3.00
N VAL A 96 13.69 21.07 -2.39
CA VAL A 96 13.00 22.02 -1.51
C VAL A 96 13.86 22.38 -0.30
N ILE A 97 14.44 21.38 0.37
CA ILE A 97 15.37 21.60 1.51
C ILE A 97 16.56 22.47 1.09
N SER A 98 17.15 22.19 -0.07
CA SER A 98 18.27 22.97 -0.60
C SER A 98 17.90 24.45 -0.81
N ILE A 99 16.68 24.77 -1.23
CA ILE A 99 16.24 26.15 -1.43
C ILE A 99 15.88 26.84 -0.12
N THR A 100 15.28 26.10 0.82
CA THR A 100 14.81 26.66 2.10
C THR A 100 15.95 26.92 3.08
N TYR A 101 16.96 26.07 3.13
CA TYR A 101 18.02 26.11 4.15
C TYR A 101 19.40 26.56 3.65
N PHE A 102 19.63 26.60 2.33
CA PHE A 102 20.90 27.06 1.74
C PHE A 102 20.74 28.32 0.88
N LYS A 103 19.83 29.21 1.26
CA LYS A 103 19.81 30.62 0.82
C LYS A 103 20.38 31.53 1.89
#